data_AF-A0A350V108-F1
#
_entry.id   AF-A0A350V108-F1
#
_cell.length_a   1.000
_cell.length_b   1.000
_cell.length_c   1.000
_cell.angle_alpha   90.00
_cell.angle_beta   90.00
_cell.angle_gamma   90.00
#
_symmetry.space_group_name_H-M   'P 1'
#
loop_
_entity.id
_entity.type
_entity.pdbx_description
1 polymer ?
#
loop_
_entity_poly.entity_id
_entity_poly.type
_entity_poly.pdbx_seq_one_letter_code
_entity_poly.pdbx_strand_id
1 'polypeptide(L)'
;FPEAARTLALKGAQIIAHPSNLVLGYCQQAMFTRAVENRVYTITANRTGTEKNGDKELYFTGKSVIVDPKGNYLASGGVDSEEIKIVEIDPELALDKNITKLNNIFDDRRTEFYR
;
A
#
# COMPACT_ATOMS: atom_id res chain seq x y z
N PHE A 1 -9.73 -1.50 -6.77
CA PHE A 1 -9.40 -2.91 -7.07
C PHE A 1 -8.54 -3.51 -5.95
N PRO A 2 -9.14 -4.07 -4.88
CA PRO A 2 -8.41 -4.88 -3.90
C PRO A 2 -7.70 -6.10 -4.50
N GLU A 3 -8.22 -6.61 -5.62
CA GLU A 3 -7.74 -7.79 -6.34
C GLU A 3 -6.29 -7.64 -6.80
N ALA A 4 -5.85 -6.40 -7.11
CA ALA A 4 -4.48 -6.14 -7.54
C ALA A 4 -3.46 -6.50 -6.44
N ALA A 5 -3.64 -5.98 -5.22
CA ALA A 5 -2.76 -6.30 -4.10
C ALA A 5 -2.91 -7.75 -3.66
N ARG A 6 -4.15 -8.27 -3.64
CA ARG A 6 -4.43 -9.69 -3.33
C ARG A 6 -3.69 -10.63 -4.25
N THR A 7 -3.69 -10.37 -5.55
CA THR A 7 -3.04 -11.22 -6.54
C THR A 7 -1.53 -11.26 -6.34
N LEU A 8 -0.90 -10.12 -6.06
CA LEU A 8 0.53 -10.05 -5.75
C LEU A 8 0.86 -10.80 -4.46
N ALA A 9 0.06 -10.61 -3.41
CA ALA A 9 0.27 -11.25 -2.12
C ALA A 9 0.11 -12.77 -2.20
N LEU A 10 -0.87 -13.28 -2.95
CA LEU A 10 -1.05 -14.71 -3.20
C LEU A 10 0.09 -15.32 -4.04
N LYS A 11 0.77 -14.50 -4.84
CA LYS A 11 2.00 -14.89 -5.56
C LYS A 11 3.27 -14.84 -4.68
N GLY A 12 3.12 -14.57 -3.38
CA GLY A 12 4.23 -14.55 -2.42
C GLY A 12 4.89 -13.19 -2.23
N ALA A 13 4.30 -12.09 -2.72
CA ALA A 13 4.86 -10.76 -2.47
C ALA A 13 4.89 -10.46 -0.96
N GLN A 14 6.06 -10.11 -0.44
CA GLN A 14 6.24 -9.59 0.91
C GLN A 14 6.12 -8.06 0.95
N ILE A 15 6.49 -7.41 -0.16
CA ILE A 15 6.47 -5.96 -0.35
C ILE A 15 5.76 -5.67 -1.66
N ILE A 16 4.84 -4.70 -1.65
CA ILE A 16 4.23 -4.14 -2.84
C ILE A 16 4.80 -2.73 -3.06
N ALA A 17 5.63 -2.59 -4.09
CA ALA A 17 6.06 -1.29 -4.60
C ALA A 17 4.91 -0.65 -5.39
N HIS A 18 4.50 0.54 -4.99
CA HIS A 18 3.31 1.23 -5.52
C HIS A 18 3.67 2.65 -5.99
N PRO A 19 4.33 2.78 -7.17
CA PRO A 19 4.56 4.08 -7.79
C PRO A 19 3.22 4.69 -8.23
N SER A 20 3.00 5.96 -7.92
CA SER A 20 1.68 6.59 -8.05
C SER A 20 1.73 8.07 -8.44
N ASN A 21 0.65 8.53 -9.08
CA ASN A 21 0.33 9.93 -9.36
C ASN A 21 -1.06 10.25 -8.78
N LEU A 22 -1.20 10.14 -7.47
CA LEU A 22 -2.47 10.26 -6.76
C LEU A 22 -2.93 11.71 -6.71
N VAL A 23 -4.21 11.89 -7.03
CA VAL A 23 -4.91 13.19 -7.00
C VAL A 23 -6.09 13.17 -6.02
N LEU A 24 -6.44 12.00 -5.51
CA LEU A 24 -7.54 11.79 -4.55
C LEU A 24 -6.97 11.60 -3.14
N GLY A 25 -7.64 12.15 -2.14
CA GLY A 25 -7.13 12.20 -0.76
C GLY A 25 -7.21 10.90 0.05
N TYR A 26 -7.88 9.87 -0.45
CA TYR A 26 -8.10 8.61 0.28
C TYR A 26 -7.13 7.49 -0.11
N CYS A 27 -6.38 7.64 -1.21
CA CYS A 27 -5.58 6.55 -1.77
C CYS A 27 -4.48 6.09 -0.80
N GLN A 28 -3.85 7.02 -0.09
CA GLN A 28 -2.86 6.74 0.95
C GLN A 28 -3.47 5.93 2.10
N GLN A 29 -4.67 6.31 2.57
CA GLN A 29 -5.39 5.59 3.62
C GLN A 29 -5.84 4.20 3.16
N ALA A 30 -6.21 4.03 1.88
CA ALA A 30 -6.56 2.73 1.34
C ALA A 30 -5.38 1.72 1.40
N MET A 31 -4.14 2.21 1.43
CA MET A 31 -2.96 1.35 1.52
C MET A 31 -2.77 0.73 2.90
N PHE A 32 -3.32 1.33 3.96
CA PHE A 32 -3.49 0.65 5.25
C PHE A 32 -4.26 -0.65 5.07
N THR A 33 -5.42 -0.60 4.41
CA THR A 33 -6.25 -1.78 4.17
C THR A 33 -5.52 -2.80 3.32
N ARG A 34 -4.81 -2.37 2.26
CA ARG A 34 -4.05 -3.27 1.38
C ARG A 34 -2.93 -4.00 2.12
N ALA A 35 -2.24 -3.33 3.04
CA ALA A 35 -1.19 -3.91 3.84
C ALA A 35 -1.75 -4.96 4.83
N VAL A 36 -2.79 -4.60 5.58
CA VAL A 36 -3.39 -5.46 6.61
C VAL A 36 -4.11 -6.66 6.00
N GLU A 37 -4.97 -6.45 4.99
CA GLU A 37 -5.80 -7.53 4.43
C GLU A 37 -4.97 -8.62 3.74
N ASN A 38 -3.74 -8.30 3.34
CA ASN A 38 -2.82 -9.20 2.64
C ASN A 38 -1.60 -9.60 3.49
N ARG A 39 -1.43 -9.02 4.69
CA ARG A 39 -0.24 -9.14 5.55
C ARG A 39 1.05 -8.92 4.74
N VAL A 40 1.16 -7.76 4.09
CA VAL A 40 2.32 -7.35 3.28
C VAL A 40 2.74 -5.93 3.61
N TYR A 41 4.01 -5.61 3.34
CA TYR A 41 4.45 -4.22 3.29
C TYR A 41 3.92 -3.55 2.04
N THR A 42 3.56 -2.27 2.15
CA THR A 42 3.22 -1.44 0.99
C THR A 42 4.05 -0.17 1.00
N ILE A 43 4.60 0.19 -0.15
CA ILE A 43 5.44 1.38 -0.34
C ILE A 43 4.80 2.22 -1.43
N THR A 44 4.03 3.23 -1.02
CA THR A 44 3.41 4.17 -1.96
C THR A 44 4.34 5.35 -2.18
N ALA A 45 4.96 5.38 -3.35
CA ALA A 45 5.77 6.50 -3.82
C ALA A 45 4.89 7.37 -4.72
N ASN A 46 4.39 8.48 -4.17
CA ASN A 46 3.56 9.43 -4.89
C ASN A 46 4.34 10.70 -5.23
N ARG A 47 4.06 11.29 -6.39
CA ARG A 47 4.57 12.63 -6.72
C ARG A 47 3.80 13.73 -6.01
N THR A 48 4.40 14.92 -6.01
CA THR A 48 3.83 16.15 -5.45
C THR A 48 3.82 17.26 -6.51
N GLY A 49 3.18 18.39 -6.16
CA GLY A 49 3.13 19.60 -6.97
C GLY A 49 2.00 19.61 -7.98
N THR A 50 2.07 20.60 -8.87
CA THR A 50 1.08 20.83 -9.91
C THR A 50 1.72 20.67 -11.28
N GLU A 51 1.11 19.89 -12.16
CA GLU A 51 1.50 19.77 -13.56
C GLU A 51 0.51 20.50 -14.45
N LYS A 52 1.04 21.30 -15.39
CA LYS A 52 0.25 22.02 -16.38
C LYS A 52 0.54 21.47 -17.78
N ASN A 53 -0.51 21.21 -18.53
CA ASN A 53 -0.43 20.76 -19.92
C ASN A 53 -1.46 21.53 -20.77
N GLY A 54 -1.02 22.61 -21.40
CA GLY A 54 -1.90 23.61 -22.03
C GLY A 54 -2.79 24.27 -20.97
N ASP A 55 -4.11 24.29 -21.23
CA ASP A 55 -5.11 24.86 -20.32
C ASP A 55 -5.53 23.90 -19.18
N LYS A 56 -4.91 22.71 -19.10
CA LYS A 56 -5.20 21.73 -18.04
C LYS A 56 -4.18 21.82 -16.92
N GLU A 57 -4.67 21.75 -15.69
CA GLU A 57 -3.88 21.79 -14.47
C GLU A 57 -4.30 20.64 -13.55
N LEU A 58 -3.33 19.91 -12.99
CA LEU A 58 -3.58 18.80 -12.09
C LEU A 58 -2.65 18.87 -10.88
N TYR A 59 -3.25 18.82 -9.69
CA TYR A 59 -2.54 18.82 -8.42
C TYR A 59 -2.41 17.40 -7.87
N PHE A 60 -1.18 17.01 -7.51
CA PHE A 60 -0.88 15.72 -6.90
C PHE A 60 -0.78 15.83 -5.38
N THR A 61 -1.32 14.84 -4.67
CA THR A 61 -1.54 14.94 -3.22
C THR A 61 -0.31 14.62 -2.36
N GLY A 62 0.84 14.33 -2.97
CA GLY A 62 2.05 13.93 -2.26
C GLY A 62 1.78 12.79 -1.29
N LYS A 63 2.21 12.94 -0.03
CA LYS A 63 1.92 12.01 1.07
C LYS A 63 2.28 10.57 0.71
N SER A 64 3.49 10.36 0.20
CA SER A 64 4.06 9.01 0.08
C SER A 64 4.04 8.32 1.44
N VAL A 65 3.69 7.04 1.49
CA VAL A 65 3.56 6.29 2.75
C VAL A 65 4.20 4.92 2.66
N ILE A 66 4.77 4.46 3.77
CA ILE A 66 5.22 3.08 3.95
C ILE A 66 4.40 2.47 5.08
N VAL A 67 3.73 1.35 4.81
CA VAL A 67 2.86 0.68 5.77
C VAL A 67 3.29 -0.77 5.96
N ASP A 68 3.37 -1.22 7.20
CA ASP A 68 3.75 -2.58 7.56
C ASP A 68 2.56 -3.58 7.48
N PRO A 69 2.80 -4.91 7.57
CA PRO A 69 1.76 -5.93 7.53
C PRO A 69 0.68 -5.84 8.63
N LYS A 70 0.94 -5.10 9.72
CA LYS A 70 0.00 -4.87 10.82
C LYS A 70 -0.76 -3.55 10.66
N GLY A 71 -0.45 -2.76 9.63
CA GLY A 71 -1.08 -1.48 9.35
C GLY A 71 -0.41 -0.29 10.03
N ASN A 72 0.77 -0.45 10.62
CA ASN A 72 1.52 0.68 11.16
C ASN A 72 2.13 1.49 10.01
N TYR A 73 1.97 2.81 10.06
CA TYR A 73 2.66 3.72 9.14
C TYR A 73 4.10 3.90 9.63
N LEU A 74 5.04 3.34 8.89
CA LEU A 74 6.47 3.43 9.19
C LEU A 74 7.08 4.76 8.73
N ALA A 75 6.53 5.34 7.67
CA ALA A 75 6.91 6.66 7.19
C ALA A 75 5.76 7.34 6.45
N SER A 76 5.75 8.67 6.48
CA SER A 76 4.88 9.53 5.67
C SER A 76 5.68 10.72 5.15
N GLY A 77 5.56 11.03 3.86
CA GLY A 77 6.08 12.25 3.25
C GLY A 77 5.12 13.44 3.41
N GLY A 78 5.62 14.63 3.09
CA GLY A 78 4.82 15.86 3.03
C GLY A 78 3.87 15.92 1.84
N VAL A 79 3.02 16.95 1.83
CA VAL A 79 2.05 17.18 0.74
C VAL A 79 2.73 17.81 -0.47
N ASP A 80 3.55 18.85 -0.24
CA ASP A 80 4.13 19.74 -1.25
C ASP A 80 5.68 19.74 -1.24
N SER A 81 6.29 18.63 -0.86
CA SER A 81 7.75 18.50 -0.71
C SER A 81 8.30 17.25 -1.40
N GLU A 82 9.40 17.42 -2.13
CA GLU A 82 10.20 16.30 -2.63
C GLU A 82 11.05 15.73 -1.50
N GLU A 83 10.84 14.46 -1.17
CA GLU A 83 11.46 13.81 -0.03
C GLU A 83 11.79 12.35 -0.32
N ILE A 84 12.82 11.85 0.35
CA ILE A 84 13.13 10.43 0.42
C ILE A 84 12.90 9.97 1.86
N LYS A 85 12.11 8.90 2.02
CA LYS A 85 11.95 8.21 3.31
C LYS A 85 12.59 6.83 3.20
N ILE A 86 13.41 6.50 4.19
CA ILE A 86 14.08 5.21 4.29
C ILE A 86 13.67 4.61 5.63
N VAL A 87 13.24 3.36 5.59
CA VAL A 87 12.89 2.58 6.78
C VAL A 87 13.55 1.22 6.70
N GLU A 88 14.01 0.73 7.84
CA GLU A 88 14.42 -0.66 7.98
C GLU A 88 13.17 -1.52 8.21
N ILE A 89 13.11 -2.68 7.56
CA ILE A 89 11.98 -3.60 7.66
C ILE A 89 12.49 -5.02 7.85
N ASP A 90 11.63 -5.86 8.44
CA ASP A 90 11.79 -7.30 8.44
C ASP A 90 10.74 -7.91 7.48
N PRO A 91 11.14 -8.30 6.24
CA PRO A 91 10.22 -8.89 5.27
C PRO A 91 9.61 -10.22 5.74
N GLU A 92 10.21 -10.91 6.71
CA GLU A 92 9.68 -12.18 7.22
C GLU A 92 8.35 -12.01 7.95
N LEU A 93 8.09 -10.82 8.53
CA LEU A 93 6.79 -10.50 9.14
C LEU A 93 5.61 -10.58 8.16
N ALA A 94 5.88 -10.44 6.85
CA ALA A 94 4.88 -10.61 5.80
C ALA A 94 4.63 -12.08 5.44
N LEU A 95 5.49 -13.02 5.84
CA LEU A 95 5.29 -14.45 5.60
C LEU A 95 4.28 -15.06 6.57
N ASP A 96 4.19 -14.54 7.80
CA ASP A 96 3.16 -14.94 8.75
C ASP A 96 1.79 -14.39 8.32
N LYS A 97 0.94 -15.28 7.82
CA LYS A 97 -0.43 -14.96 7.38
C LYS A 97 -1.47 -15.16 8.48
N ASN A 98 -1.07 -15.57 9.68
CA ASN A 98 -1.99 -15.69 10.80
C ASN A 98 -2.33 -14.30 11.35
N ILE A 99 -3.62 -14.03 11.58
CA ILE A 99 -4.07 -12.85 12.36
C ILE A 99 -4.23 -13.24 13.83
N THR A 100 -4.75 -14.44 14.07
CA THR A 100 -4.92 -15.03 15.40
C THR A 100 -4.37 -16.44 15.37
N LYS A 101 -4.37 -17.13 16.53
CA LYS A 101 -3.97 -18.55 16.59
C LYS A 101 -4.84 -19.48 15.74
N LEU A 102 -6.05 -19.05 15.35
CA LEU A 102 -7.05 -19.86 14.66
C LEU A 102 -7.43 -19.31 13.29
N ASN A 103 -6.82 -18.20 12.85
CA ASN A 103 -7.22 -17.52 11.62
C ASN A 103 -6.01 -17.17 10.76
N ASN A 104 -5.99 -17.70 9.54
CA ASN A 104 -4.99 -17.41 8.52
C ASN A 104 -5.66 -16.73 7.33
N ILE A 105 -5.17 -15.56 6.92
CA ILE A 105 -5.85 -14.75 5.90
C ILE A 105 -5.93 -15.37 4.51
N PHE A 106 -5.09 -16.36 4.21
CA PHE A 106 -5.08 -17.04 2.93
C PHE A 106 -5.85 -18.35 3.00
N ASP A 107 -5.65 -19.12 4.07
CA ASP A 107 -6.34 -20.40 4.26
C ASP A 107 -7.84 -20.21 4.56
N ASP A 108 -8.21 -19.13 5.26
CA ASP A 108 -9.61 -18.81 5.59
C ASP A 108 -10.41 -18.27 4.39
N ARG A 109 -9.78 -18.13 3.21
CA ARG A 109 -10.47 -17.67 1.99
C ARG A 109 -11.40 -18.76 1.49
N ARG A 110 -12.61 -18.35 1.10
CA ARG A 110 -13.63 -19.21 0.47
C ARG A 110 -13.80 -18.87 -1.00
N THR A 111 -12.80 -19.23 -1.78
CA THR A 111 -12.69 -18.82 -3.19
C THR A 111 -13.81 -19.35 -4.08
N GLU A 112 -14.49 -20.41 -3.67
CA GLU A 112 -15.67 -20.95 -4.36
C GLU A 112 -16.84 -19.95 -4.45
N PHE A 113 -16.83 -18.90 -3.63
CA PHE A 113 -17.84 -17.85 -3.65
C PHE A 113 -17.39 -16.54 -4.30
N TYR A 114 -16.13 -16.44 -4.70
CA TYR A 114 -15.61 -15.24 -5.34
C TYR A 114 -15.83 -15.34 -6.86
N ARG A 115 -16.02 -14.17 -7.51
CA ARG A 115 -16.10 -14.06 -8.97
C ARG A 115 -14.74 -13.71 -9.55
#